data_AF-V9IF77-F1
#
_entry.id   AF-V9IF77-F1
#
_cell.length_a   1.000
_cell.length_b   1.000
_cell.length_c   1.000
_cell.angle_alpha   90.00
_cell.angle_beta   90.00
_cell.angle_gamma   90.00
#
_symmetry.space_group_name_H-M   'P 1'
#
loop_
_entity.id
_entity.type
_entity.pdbx_description
1 polymer ?
#
loop_
_entity_poly.entity_id
_entity_poly.type
_entity_poly.pdbx_seq_one_letter_code
_entity_poly.pdbx_strand_id
1 'polypeptide(L)'
;MLMKKISLDRLKLYALIAGEPLVPSKHGIINVCEGFDWKRALAVHLSYFSSPTGSIRDILDHYEMSFDTSDSCAYTTIPKPEYKGDDYELEINSGKSIYDLCFHLLKLFCTGNHTLGELLNPATHTADPLDYRLSWLMQQVLLALGYSHLSEHVATLTHVNFATQLEAHGLWHWAIFVMLHLKDAGKRKTAVMNLLQRHVEIDEITDSVDPIEREKFLREELGIPSIWIHQAKAVKSYVAKRYGKAAFYFIQAEQWNRAHEIIIEHLAADIIINENYDYLRDLLRPLIPSEYSSTISGWTYQGQLLWEYMEITMDVESLLRGADPRGISSKLESLKQRLSSLPSKINQFPCPTAKHRLCQAEIAKRTLHLARSLLQSNENRSTSIFQLVSQLPLPEDYAQQELRPIVNMRVNEIIYQAA
;
A
#
# COMPACT_ATOMS: atom_id res chain seq x y z
N MET A 1 16.74 41.33 68.15
CA MET A 1 15.35 41.31 68.65
C MET A 1 14.30 41.50 67.54
N LEU A 2 14.68 41.73 66.27
CA LEU A 2 13.78 41.99 65.13
C LEU A 2 13.13 40.75 64.49
N MET A 3 13.70 39.55 64.65
CA MET A 3 13.14 38.32 64.04
C MET A 3 11.87 37.78 64.71
N LYS A 4 11.41 38.34 65.85
CA LYS A 4 10.27 37.78 66.61
C LYS A 4 8.87 38.04 66.02
N LYS A 5 8.75 38.81 64.92
CA LYS A 5 7.45 39.18 64.31
C LYS A 5 7.44 39.28 62.77
N ILE A 6 8.45 38.77 62.08
CA ILE A 6 8.46 38.80 60.60
C ILE A 6 7.78 37.52 60.11
N SER A 7 6.81 37.63 59.20
CA SER A 7 6.16 36.47 58.59
C SER A 7 7.15 35.68 57.73
N LEU A 8 6.95 34.36 57.64
CA LEU A 8 7.79 33.47 56.84
C LEU A 8 7.91 33.96 55.38
N ASP A 9 6.80 34.43 54.80
CA ASP A 9 6.76 34.93 53.42
C ASP A 9 7.64 36.16 53.21
N ARG A 10 7.73 37.04 54.21
CA ARG A 10 8.61 38.22 54.14
C ARG A 10 10.07 37.81 54.24
N LEU A 11 10.40 36.79 55.03
CA LEU A 11 11.75 36.25 55.08
C LEU A 11 12.13 35.59 53.74
N LYS A 12 11.21 34.82 53.12
CA LYS A 12 11.40 34.25 51.78
C LYS A 12 11.62 35.36 50.73
N LEU A 13 10.88 36.46 50.80
CA LEU A 13 11.06 37.59 49.88
C LEU A 13 12.41 38.29 50.06
N TYR A 14 12.86 38.53 51.29
CA TYR A 14 14.19 39.12 51.53
C TYR A 14 15.31 38.19 51.07
N ALA A 15 15.17 36.88 51.27
CA ALA A 15 16.11 35.86 50.80
C ALA A 15 16.19 35.83 49.27
N LEU A 16 15.04 35.92 48.59
CA LEU A 16 14.95 36.00 47.14
C LEU A 16 15.71 37.23 46.59
N ILE A 17 15.53 38.40 47.19
CA ILE A 17 16.22 39.63 46.78
C ILE A 17 17.73 39.54 47.07
N ALA A 18 18.12 38.84 48.12
CA ALA A 18 19.53 38.61 48.46
C ALA A 18 20.24 37.62 47.53
N GLY A 19 19.49 36.90 46.67
CA GLY A 19 20.03 35.88 45.80
C GLY A 19 20.34 34.55 46.50
N GLU A 20 19.85 34.35 47.73
CA GLU A 20 20.17 33.21 48.58
C GLU A 20 19.00 32.20 48.60
N PRO A 21 19.16 30.98 48.04
CA PRO A 21 18.08 30.00 47.93
C PRO A 21 17.69 29.34 49.25
N LEU A 22 18.67 29.15 50.15
CA LEU A 22 18.52 28.48 51.44
C LEU A 22 18.99 29.41 52.55
N VAL A 23 18.07 29.83 53.43
CA VAL A 23 18.42 30.68 54.57
C VAL A 23 18.35 29.90 55.88
N PRO A 24 19.46 29.72 56.61
CA PRO A 24 19.44 29.08 57.91
C PRO A 24 18.74 29.98 58.94
N SER A 25 17.67 29.46 59.55
CA SER A 25 16.94 30.14 60.62
C SER A 25 17.00 29.33 61.91
N LYS A 26 16.68 29.97 63.05
CA LYS A 26 16.63 29.31 64.37
C LYS A 26 15.55 28.23 64.46
N HIS A 27 14.61 28.18 63.51
CA HIS A 27 13.49 27.24 63.44
C HIS A 27 13.61 26.23 62.29
N GLY A 28 14.76 26.19 61.59
CA GLY A 28 15.00 25.32 60.44
C GLY A 28 15.55 26.08 59.23
N ILE A 29 15.81 25.36 58.14
CA ILE A 29 16.24 25.95 56.88
C ILE A 29 14.99 26.46 56.15
N ILE A 30 14.98 27.74 55.78
CA ILE A 30 13.91 28.32 54.97
C ILE A 30 14.27 28.11 53.50
N ASN A 31 13.48 27.30 52.81
CA ASN A 31 13.58 27.11 51.37
C ASN A 31 12.72 28.16 50.64
N VAL A 32 13.35 29.00 49.82
CA VAL A 32 12.67 30.03 49.02
C VAL A 32 11.85 29.40 47.89
N CYS A 33 12.29 28.26 47.36
CA CYS A 33 11.67 27.56 46.23
C CYS A 33 10.60 26.52 46.67
N GLU A 34 10.26 26.48 47.95
CA GLU A 34 9.24 25.57 48.49
C GLU A 34 7.87 25.82 47.85
N GLY A 35 7.30 24.78 47.24
CA GLY A 35 5.98 24.83 46.58
C GLY A 35 5.99 25.46 45.19
N PHE A 36 7.17 25.75 44.62
CA PHE A 36 7.29 26.19 43.23
C PHE A 36 7.40 25.00 42.28
N ASP A 37 6.67 25.07 41.17
CA ASP A 37 6.90 24.17 40.04
C ASP A 37 8.31 24.38 39.46
N TRP A 38 8.84 23.37 38.78
CA TRP A 38 10.19 23.41 38.22
C TRP A 38 10.41 24.62 37.30
N LYS A 39 9.39 25.05 36.53
CA LYS A 39 9.45 26.24 35.67
C LYS A 39 9.57 27.53 36.47
N ARG A 40 8.86 27.62 37.60
CA ARG A 40 8.90 28.78 38.51
C ARG A 40 10.24 28.82 39.27
N ALA A 41 10.72 27.66 39.71
CA ALA A 41 12.04 27.54 40.31
C ALA A 41 13.14 27.97 39.32
N LEU A 42 13.11 27.51 38.07
CA LEU A 42 14.04 27.94 37.02
C LEU A 42 13.94 29.45 36.75
N ALA A 43 12.74 30.02 36.72
CA ALA A 43 12.56 31.46 36.53
C ALA A 43 13.18 32.29 37.66
N VAL A 44 13.11 31.80 38.91
CA VAL A 44 13.79 32.41 40.05
C VAL A 44 15.31 32.31 39.92
N HIS A 45 15.83 31.16 39.47
CA HIS A 45 17.25 31.00 39.19
C HIS A 45 17.75 31.99 38.11
N LEU A 46 16.97 32.17 37.04
CA LEU A 46 17.24 33.14 35.98
C LEU A 46 17.21 34.60 36.46
N SER A 47 16.23 34.94 37.31
CA SER A 47 15.94 36.34 37.65
C SER A 47 16.70 36.85 38.87
N TYR A 48 17.02 35.98 39.83
CA TYR A 48 17.51 36.38 41.16
C TYR A 48 18.80 35.68 41.59
N PHE A 49 18.99 34.40 41.28
CA PHE A 49 20.16 33.65 41.79
C PHE A 49 21.37 33.71 40.85
N SER A 50 21.15 33.97 39.57
CA SER A 50 22.22 33.98 38.58
C SER A 50 22.76 35.38 38.35
N SER A 51 24.05 35.46 38.00
CA SER A 51 24.66 36.72 37.57
C SER A 51 23.94 37.27 36.33
N PRO A 52 23.72 38.59 36.22
CA PRO A 52 23.13 39.22 35.04
C PRO A 52 23.97 39.03 33.76
N THR A 53 25.23 38.60 33.89
CA THR A 53 26.12 38.27 32.76
C THR A 53 26.20 36.76 32.48
N GLY A 54 25.51 35.92 33.25
CA GLY A 54 25.53 34.47 33.10
C GLY A 54 24.85 34.01 31.82
N SER A 55 25.38 32.95 31.20
CA SER A 55 24.74 32.32 30.05
C SER A 55 23.57 31.44 30.50
N ILE A 56 22.62 31.17 29.60
CA ILE A 56 21.50 30.25 29.90
C ILE A 56 22.00 28.86 30.31
N ARG A 57 23.18 28.45 29.82
CA ARG A 57 23.83 27.20 30.23
C ARG A 57 24.23 27.24 31.72
N ASP A 58 24.88 28.31 32.16
CA ASP A 58 25.31 28.43 33.56
C ASP A 58 24.12 28.41 34.53
N ILE A 59 23.00 29.01 34.13
CA ILE A 59 21.74 29.03 34.88
C ILE A 59 21.15 27.61 34.98
N LEU A 60 21.17 26.87 33.87
CA LEU A 60 20.68 25.51 33.82
C LEU A 60 21.54 24.58 34.68
N ASP A 61 22.86 24.70 34.60
CA ASP A 61 23.80 23.92 35.42
C ASP A 61 23.58 24.22 36.92
N HIS A 62 23.40 25.49 37.29
CA HIS A 62 23.09 25.88 38.67
C HIS A 62 21.74 25.33 39.14
N TYR A 63 20.74 25.30 38.25
CA TYR A 63 19.46 24.66 38.53
C TYR A 63 19.59 23.13 38.67
N GLU A 64 20.39 22.46 37.84
CA GLU A 64 20.64 21.01 37.94
C GLU A 64 21.28 20.62 39.27
N MET A 65 22.27 21.41 39.72
CA MET A 65 22.89 21.22 41.03
C MET A 65 21.90 21.38 42.20
N SER A 66 20.81 22.13 42.01
CA SER A 66 19.86 22.44 43.09
C SER A 66 18.87 21.32 43.43
N PHE A 67 18.70 20.35 42.53
CA PHE A 67 17.86 19.16 42.75
C PHE A 67 18.64 17.84 42.73
N ASP A 68 19.94 17.86 42.46
CA ASP A 68 20.81 16.68 42.59
C ASP A 68 20.98 16.32 44.08
N THR A 69 20.52 15.13 44.45
CA THR A 69 20.43 14.65 45.85
C THR A 69 21.75 14.06 46.35
N SER A 70 22.79 14.04 45.52
CA SER A 70 24.07 13.41 45.83
C SER A 70 24.99 14.24 46.73
N ASP A 71 24.96 15.58 46.63
CA ASP A 71 25.94 16.47 47.31
C ASP A 71 25.32 17.57 48.19
N SER A 72 24.01 17.88 48.12
CA SER A 72 23.41 18.97 48.90
C SER A 72 21.95 18.75 49.30
N CYS A 73 21.44 19.58 50.23
CA CYS A 73 20.01 19.63 50.54
C CYS A 73 19.25 20.12 49.30
N ALA A 74 18.71 19.19 48.51
CA ALA A 74 17.87 19.51 47.36
C ALA A 74 16.74 20.46 47.78
N TYR A 75 16.68 21.62 47.12
CA TYR A 75 15.74 22.69 47.49
C TYR A 75 14.79 23.07 46.35
N THR A 76 15.02 22.57 45.15
CA THR A 76 14.10 22.75 44.01
C THR A 76 13.43 21.44 43.62
N THR A 77 12.34 21.55 42.87
CA THR A 77 11.62 20.42 42.33
C THR A 77 12.31 19.86 41.08
N ILE A 78 12.39 18.54 40.96
CA ILE A 78 12.88 17.87 39.74
C ILE A 78 11.99 18.27 38.55
N PRO A 79 12.55 18.56 37.36
CA PRO A 79 11.76 18.94 36.18
C PRO A 79 10.99 17.75 35.60
N LYS A 80 9.87 17.42 36.26
CA LYS A 80 8.94 16.36 35.86
C LYS A 80 7.86 16.93 34.90
N PRO A 81 7.36 16.11 33.97
CA PRO A 81 6.18 16.43 33.16
C PRO A 81 4.95 16.75 34.03
N GLU A 82 4.18 17.78 33.63
CA GLU A 82 3.01 18.28 34.39
C GLU A 82 1.96 17.20 34.71
N TYR A 83 1.77 16.23 33.81
CA TYR A 83 0.77 15.18 33.97
C TYR A 83 1.11 14.16 35.08
N LYS A 84 2.37 14.08 35.51
CA LYS A 84 2.83 13.10 36.50
C LYS A 84 2.43 13.47 37.93
N GLY A 85 2.13 14.74 38.21
CA GLY A 85 1.80 15.18 39.57
C GLY A 85 2.90 14.87 40.61
N ASP A 86 2.56 15.07 41.89
CA ASP A 86 3.52 14.94 42.98
C ASP A 86 3.75 13.48 43.45
N ASP A 87 2.75 12.60 43.26
CA ASP A 87 2.75 11.22 43.76
C ASP A 87 3.43 10.19 42.82
N TYR A 88 4.03 10.64 41.71
CA TYR A 88 4.62 9.74 40.74
C TYR A 88 6.09 9.41 41.07
N GLU A 89 6.33 8.14 41.37
CA GLU A 89 7.65 7.53 41.43
C GLU A 89 8.31 7.59 40.05
N LEU A 90 9.54 8.11 39.98
CA LEU A 90 10.27 8.23 38.73
C LEU A 90 10.39 6.85 38.08
N GLU A 91 9.64 6.60 36.99
CA GLU A 91 9.92 5.46 36.12
C GLU A 91 11.35 5.56 35.62
N ILE A 92 12.22 4.71 36.16
CA ILE A 92 13.59 4.55 35.75
C ILE A 92 13.57 3.77 34.44
N ASN A 93 13.47 4.46 33.30
CA ASN A 93 13.75 3.79 32.04
C ASN A 93 15.27 3.63 31.92
N SER A 94 15.75 2.39 32.02
CA SER A 94 17.17 2.06 31.76
C SER A 94 18.18 2.78 32.66
N GLY A 95 17.80 3.13 33.89
CA GLY A 95 18.67 3.82 34.87
C GLY A 95 18.60 5.36 34.85
N LYS A 96 17.77 5.98 34.00
CA LYS A 96 17.69 7.44 33.87
C LYS A 96 16.31 8.00 34.19
N SER A 97 16.29 9.13 34.91
CA SER A 97 15.07 9.89 35.21
C SER A 97 14.49 10.52 33.94
N ILE A 98 13.18 10.35 33.72
CA ILE A 98 12.47 10.99 32.60
C ILE A 98 12.12 12.42 33.01
N TYR A 99 12.59 13.39 32.22
CA TYR A 99 12.32 14.81 32.45
C TYR A 99 11.25 15.35 31.48
N ASP A 100 10.75 16.55 31.80
CA ASP A 100 9.83 17.30 30.94
C ASP A 100 10.46 17.62 29.58
N LEU A 101 9.65 17.58 28.52
CA LEU A 101 10.05 17.92 27.14
C LEU A 101 10.70 19.31 27.05
N CYS A 102 10.15 20.32 27.73
CA CYS A 102 10.69 21.68 27.74
C CYS A 102 12.09 21.72 28.38
N PHE A 103 12.31 20.92 29.43
CA PHE A 103 13.61 20.83 30.07
C PHE A 103 14.64 20.16 29.14
N HIS A 104 14.25 19.09 28.43
CA HIS A 104 15.11 18.48 27.41
C HIS A 104 15.44 19.43 26.25
N LEU A 105 14.51 20.30 25.85
CA LEU A 105 14.75 21.33 24.84
C LEU A 105 15.72 22.42 25.33
N LEU A 106 15.62 22.83 26.59
CA LEU A 106 16.57 23.74 27.21
C LEU A 106 17.97 23.12 27.26
N LYS A 107 18.09 21.86 27.68
CA LYS A 107 19.37 21.12 27.63
C LYS A 107 19.93 21.06 26.21
N LEU A 108 19.09 20.78 25.22
CA LEU A 108 19.51 20.73 23.82
C LEU A 108 20.02 22.09 23.32
N PHE A 109 19.32 23.17 23.66
CA PHE A 109 19.73 24.54 23.32
C PHE A 109 21.07 24.90 23.98
N CYS A 110 21.23 24.55 25.26
CA CYS A 110 22.43 24.86 26.03
C CYS A 110 23.63 24.02 25.61
N THR A 111 23.50 22.72 25.42
CA THR A 111 24.65 21.81 25.20
C THR A 111 24.93 21.50 23.73
N GLY A 112 23.93 21.67 22.85
CA GLY A 112 24.01 21.34 21.43
C GLY A 112 23.96 19.83 21.11
N ASN A 113 24.33 18.96 22.05
CA ASN A 113 24.50 17.51 21.86
C ASN A 113 23.71 16.68 22.88
N HIS A 114 22.42 17.00 23.09
CA HIS A 114 21.54 16.22 23.98
C HIS A 114 20.93 15.02 23.23
N THR A 115 20.75 13.88 23.91
CA THR A 115 20.22 12.66 23.27
C THR A 115 18.75 12.83 22.87
N LEU A 116 18.50 13.07 21.58
CA LEU A 116 17.16 13.28 21.02
C LEU A 116 16.20 12.11 21.26
N GLY A 117 16.71 10.88 21.40
CA GLY A 117 15.86 9.72 21.66
C GLY A 117 15.11 9.81 22.99
N GLU A 118 15.72 10.39 24.01
CA GLU A 118 15.08 10.61 25.32
C GLU A 118 14.03 11.73 25.21
N LEU A 119 14.37 12.80 24.49
CA LEU A 119 13.48 13.94 24.25
C LEU A 119 12.19 13.54 23.50
N LEU A 120 12.31 12.67 22.50
CA LEU A 120 11.20 12.21 21.66
C LEU A 120 10.34 11.12 22.32
N ASN A 121 10.66 10.68 23.54
CA ASN A 121 9.85 9.70 24.25
C ASN A 121 8.47 10.32 24.63
N PRO A 122 7.33 9.69 24.34
CA PRO A 122 6.00 10.15 24.77
C PRO A 122 5.92 10.51 26.26
N ALA A 123 6.62 9.75 27.10
CA ALA A 123 6.66 9.97 28.54
C ALA A 123 7.18 11.36 28.96
N THR A 124 7.82 12.14 28.08
CA THR A 124 8.28 13.50 28.38
C THR A 124 7.16 14.54 28.39
N HIS A 125 5.98 14.25 27.83
CA HIS A 125 4.93 15.25 27.64
C HIS A 125 3.49 14.73 27.80
N THR A 126 3.25 13.42 27.75
CA THR A 126 1.90 12.85 27.91
C THR A 126 1.90 11.58 28.75
N ALA A 127 0.78 11.33 29.44
CA ALA A 127 0.56 10.13 30.24
C ALA A 127 0.33 8.88 29.39
N ASP A 128 -0.10 9.06 28.14
CA ASP A 128 -0.35 7.96 27.22
C ASP A 128 0.95 7.54 26.51
N PRO A 129 1.51 6.35 26.78
CA PRO A 129 2.73 5.89 26.11
C PRO A 129 2.56 5.70 24.60
N LEU A 130 1.32 5.72 24.08
CA LEU A 130 1.01 5.54 22.66
C LEU A 130 0.79 6.87 21.92
N ASP A 131 0.79 8.03 22.60
CA ASP A 131 0.64 9.32 21.93
C ASP A 131 1.99 9.81 21.39
N TYR A 132 2.26 9.47 20.12
CA TYR A 132 3.47 9.87 19.41
C TYR A 132 3.30 11.15 18.59
N ARG A 133 2.15 11.84 18.70
CA ARG A 133 1.86 13.02 17.87
C ARG A 133 2.86 14.15 18.09
N LEU A 134 3.08 14.56 19.36
CA LEU A 134 4.02 15.64 19.65
C LEU A 134 5.47 15.19 19.44
N SER A 135 5.80 13.93 19.76
CA SER A 135 7.11 13.35 19.44
C SER A 135 7.42 13.46 17.95
N TRP A 136 6.49 13.09 17.07
CA TRP A 136 6.71 13.14 15.63
C TRP A 136 6.86 14.58 15.11
N LEU A 137 5.99 15.50 15.55
CA LEU A 137 6.06 16.91 15.17
C LEU A 137 7.37 17.55 15.64
N MET A 138 7.79 17.26 16.88
CA MET A 138 9.04 17.74 17.44
C MET A 138 10.23 17.21 16.64
N GLN A 139 10.21 15.93 16.25
CA GLN A 139 11.23 15.35 15.39
C GLN A 139 11.34 16.10 14.05
N GLN A 140 10.22 16.45 13.40
CA GLN A 140 10.25 17.19 12.13
C GLN A 140 10.83 18.60 12.31
N VAL A 141 10.44 19.31 13.37
CA VAL A 141 10.96 20.66 13.67
C VAL A 141 12.46 20.61 13.95
N LEU A 142 12.92 19.67 14.77
CA LEU A 142 14.33 19.53 15.11
C LEU A 142 15.19 19.19 13.87
N LEU A 143 14.69 18.33 12.99
CA LEU A 143 15.35 18.03 11.72
C LEU A 143 15.41 19.28 10.82
N ALA A 144 14.34 20.07 10.74
CA ALA A 144 14.30 21.31 9.96
C ALA A 144 15.27 22.37 10.50
N LEU A 145 15.48 22.41 11.82
CA LEU A 145 16.49 23.27 12.47
C LEU A 145 17.93 22.78 12.29
N GLY A 146 18.14 21.60 11.70
CA GLY A 146 19.46 21.03 11.40
C GLY A 146 20.00 20.04 12.42
N TYR A 147 19.21 19.64 13.43
CA TYR A 147 19.63 18.62 14.38
C TYR A 147 19.54 17.23 13.76
N SER A 148 20.68 16.69 13.32
CA SER A 148 20.75 15.41 12.60
C SER A 148 21.25 14.23 13.45
N HIS A 149 21.55 14.45 14.73
CA HIS A 149 22.12 13.44 15.64
C HIS A 149 21.10 12.41 16.17
N LEU A 150 19.99 12.23 15.46
CA LEU A 150 18.98 11.23 15.76
C LEU A 150 19.34 9.89 15.11
N SER A 151 19.38 8.83 15.90
CA SER A 151 19.56 7.48 15.36
C SER A 151 18.44 7.12 14.39
N GLU A 152 18.78 6.44 13.29
CA GLU A 152 17.81 6.04 12.28
C GLU A 152 16.72 5.11 12.85
N HIS A 153 17.10 4.27 13.82
CA HIS A 153 16.17 3.37 14.49
C HIS A 153 15.09 4.14 15.26
N VAL A 154 15.48 5.11 16.09
CA VAL A 154 14.52 5.92 16.87
C VAL A 154 13.67 6.78 15.94
N ALA A 155 14.26 7.37 14.90
CA ALA A 155 13.49 8.12 13.90
C ALA A 155 12.40 7.25 13.26
N THR A 156 12.78 6.03 12.82
CA THR A 156 11.86 5.06 12.22
C THR A 156 10.77 4.64 13.19
N LEU A 157 11.12 4.40 14.46
CA LEU A 157 10.16 4.05 15.50
C LEU A 157 9.10 5.13 15.69
N THR A 158 9.49 6.40 15.77
CA THR A 158 8.54 7.53 15.88
C THR A 158 7.62 7.60 14.65
N HIS A 159 8.16 7.43 13.44
CA HIS A 159 7.36 7.39 12.20
C HIS A 159 6.34 6.25 12.23
N VAL A 160 6.78 5.04 12.59
CA VAL A 160 5.92 3.85 12.61
C VAL A 160 4.83 4.00 13.65
N ASN A 161 5.17 4.36 14.89
CA ASN A 161 4.21 4.45 15.99
C ASN A 161 3.17 5.55 15.73
N PHE A 162 3.58 6.72 15.25
CA PHE A 162 2.63 7.79 14.94
C PHE A 162 1.71 7.42 13.76
N ALA A 163 2.25 6.77 12.72
CA ALA A 163 1.42 6.29 11.61
C ALA A 163 0.42 5.21 12.07
N THR A 164 0.82 4.31 12.98
CA THR A 164 -0.11 3.31 13.55
C THR A 164 -1.19 3.95 14.41
N GLN A 165 -0.88 5.02 15.15
CA GLN A 165 -1.86 5.81 15.90
C GLN A 165 -2.89 6.45 14.96
N LEU A 166 -2.44 7.06 13.86
CA LEU A 166 -3.32 7.63 12.83
C LEU A 166 -4.17 6.57 12.13
N GLU A 167 -3.58 5.41 11.84
CA GLU A 167 -4.29 4.27 11.27
C GLU A 167 -5.42 3.80 12.20
N ALA A 168 -5.14 3.67 13.50
CA ALA A 168 -6.13 3.28 14.50
C ALA A 168 -7.30 4.28 14.63
N HIS A 169 -7.05 5.56 14.35
CA HIS A 169 -8.07 6.62 14.34
C HIS A 169 -8.81 6.74 12.99
N GLY A 170 -8.55 5.85 12.03
CA GLY A 170 -9.15 5.88 10.70
C GLY A 170 -8.54 6.90 9.73
N LEU A 171 -7.50 7.64 10.15
CA LEU A 171 -6.79 8.64 9.37
C LEU A 171 -5.61 8.04 8.59
N TRP A 172 -5.87 6.94 7.88
CA TRP A 172 -4.83 6.16 7.18
C TRP A 172 -4.14 6.95 6.05
N HIS A 173 -4.79 7.93 5.42
CA HIS A 173 -4.17 8.78 4.40
C HIS A 173 -3.06 9.66 5.00
N TRP A 174 -3.25 10.16 6.23
CA TRP A 174 -2.20 10.84 6.99
C TRP A 174 -1.13 9.88 7.50
N ALA A 175 -1.50 8.63 7.82
CA ALA A 175 -0.50 7.61 8.16
C ALA A 175 0.47 7.36 6.99
N ILE A 176 -0.02 7.38 5.75
CA ILE A 176 0.83 7.31 4.54
C ILE A 176 1.76 8.52 4.46
N PHE A 177 1.25 9.74 4.68
CA PHE A 177 2.08 10.94 4.73
C PHE A 177 3.23 10.82 5.75
N VAL A 178 2.95 10.32 6.96
CA VAL A 178 3.98 10.09 7.99
C VAL A 178 5.01 9.06 7.52
N MET A 179 4.58 7.97 6.89
CA MET A 179 5.46 6.92 6.38
C MET A 179 6.35 7.38 5.21
N LEU A 180 5.93 8.40 4.45
CA LEU A 180 6.76 8.98 3.39
C LEU A 180 8.05 9.64 3.91
N HIS A 181 8.10 9.98 5.21
CA HIS A 181 9.28 10.57 5.84
C HIS A 181 10.35 9.54 6.23
N LEU A 182 10.10 8.24 6.03
CA LEU A 182 11.12 7.20 6.21
C LEU A 182 12.30 7.43 5.25
N LYS A 183 13.53 7.39 5.77
CA LYS A 183 14.76 7.61 4.98
C LYS A 183 14.98 6.50 3.94
N ASP A 184 14.83 5.25 4.37
CA ASP A 184 14.99 4.06 3.53
C ASP A 184 13.86 3.93 2.50
N ALA A 185 14.23 4.00 1.21
CA ALA A 185 13.30 3.94 0.09
C ALA A 185 12.57 2.59 -0.02
N GLY A 186 13.22 1.48 0.32
CA GLY A 186 12.63 0.14 0.28
C GLY A 186 11.58 -0.04 1.38
N LYS A 187 11.92 0.35 2.62
CA LYS A 187 10.97 0.33 3.74
C LYS A 187 9.82 1.30 3.53
N ARG A 188 10.10 2.49 2.98
CA ARG A 188 9.07 3.48 2.61
C ARG A 188 8.08 2.90 1.62
N LYS A 189 8.56 2.33 0.51
CA LYS A 189 7.68 1.72 -0.51
C LYS A 189 6.83 0.60 0.07
N THR A 190 7.44 -0.31 0.84
CA THR A 190 6.72 -1.45 1.43
C THR A 190 5.68 -1.01 2.47
N ALA A 191 6.01 -0.05 3.33
CA ALA A 191 5.07 0.50 4.32
C ALA A 191 3.87 1.18 3.66
N VAL A 192 4.09 2.02 2.64
CA VAL A 192 3.02 2.68 1.89
C VAL A 192 2.15 1.65 1.18
N MET A 193 2.74 0.66 0.52
CA MET A 193 1.99 -0.41 -0.15
C MET A 193 1.14 -1.22 0.82
N ASN A 194 1.67 -1.57 1.99
CA ASN A 194 0.92 -2.31 3.01
C ASN A 194 -0.25 -1.50 3.59
N LEU A 195 -0.10 -0.17 3.74
CA LEU A 195 -1.20 0.71 4.14
C LEU A 195 -2.28 0.78 3.06
N LEU A 196 -1.88 0.98 1.80
CA LEU A 196 -2.81 1.01 0.67
C LEU A 196 -3.58 -0.31 0.55
N GLN A 197 -2.91 -1.46 0.61
CA GLN A 197 -3.56 -2.78 0.48
C GLN A 197 -4.62 -3.04 1.57
N ARG A 198 -4.44 -2.49 2.77
CA ARG A 198 -5.39 -2.62 3.88
C ARG A 198 -6.63 -1.75 3.68
N HIS A 199 -6.42 -0.48 3.32
CA HIS A 199 -7.47 0.56 3.40
C HIS A 199 -8.12 0.93 2.07
N VAL A 200 -7.51 0.60 0.92
CA VAL A 200 -8.09 0.92 -0.40
C VAL A 200 -9.41 0.19 -0.60
N GLU A 201 -10.45 0.89 -1.03
CA GLU A 201 -11.78 0.32 -1.29
C GLU A 201 -11.95 -0.04 -2.78
N ILE A 202 -12.67 -1.13 -3.07
CA ILE A 202 -12.92 -1.65 -4.44
C ILE A 202 -14.22 -1.09 -5.02
N ASP A 203 -15.15 -0.75 -4.13
CA ASP A 203 -16.50 -0.41 -4.47
C ASP A 203 -16.71 1.08 -4.26
N GLU A 204 -17.00 1.79 -5.34
CA GLU A 204 -17.53 3.17 -5.33
C GLU A 204 -18.97 3.23 -4.76
N ILE A 205 -19.43 2.16 -4.08
CA ILE A 205 -20.82 1.93 -3.68
C ILE A 205 -21.23 2.84 -2.51
N THR A 206 -20.28 3.35 -1.75
CA THR A 206 -20.60 4.42 -0.82
C THR A 206 -20.69 5.72 -1.61
N ASP A 207 -21.90 6.26 -1.77
CA ASP A 207 -22.20 7.64 -2.20
C ASP A 207 -21.49 8.74 -1.35
N SER A 208 -20.62 8.33 -0.42
CA SER A 208 -19.70 9.20 0.28
C SER A 208 -18.62 9.71 -0.68
N VAL A 209 -18.41 11.02 -0.67
CA VAL A 209 -17.38 11.74 -1.45
C VAL A 209 -15.95 11.44 -0.93
N ASP A 210 -15.84 10.97 0.31
CA ASP A 210 -14.60 10.76 1.07
C ASP A 210 -13.54 9.83 0.39
N PRO A 211 -13.84 8.63 -0.14
CA PRO A 211 -12.82 7.77 -0.76
C PRO A 211 -12.23 8.37 -2.05
N ILE A 212 -13.01 9.12 -2.83
CA ILE A 212 -12.55 9.78 -4.06
C ILE A 212 -11.64 10.97 -3.71
N GLU A 213 -12.02 11.77 -2.71
CA GLU A 213 -11.20 12.86 -2.20
C GLU A 213 -9.88 12.36 -1.60
N ARG A 214 -9.92 11.25 -0.86
CA ARG A 214 -8.72 10.60 -0.33
C ARG A 214 -7.81 10.12 -1.46
N GLU A 215 -8.33 9.44 -2.47
CA GLU A 215 -7.53 9.00 -3.62
C GLU A 215 -6.93 10.19 -4.38
N LYS A 216 -7.70 11.27 -4.54
CA LYS A 216 -7.23 12.52 -5.13
C LYS A 216 -6.10 13.13 -4.31
N PHE A 217 -6.24 13.20 -2.99
CA PHE A 217 -5.20 13.67 -2.06
C PHE A 217 -3.91 12.84 -2.19
N LEU A 218 -4.02 11.51 -2.22
CA LEU A 218 -2.85 10.63 -2.39
C LEU A 218 -2.12 10.87 -3.73
N ARG A 219 -2.87 11.11 -4.80
CA ARG A 219 -2.31 11.29 -6.15
C ARG A 219 -1.75 12.70 -6.37
N GLU A 220 -2.50 13.72 -5.99
CA GLU A 220 -2.21 15.11 -6.34
C GLU A 220 -1.35 15.80 -5.28
N GLU A 221 -1.63 15.60 -3.99
CA GLU A 221 -0.89 16.26 -2.89
C GLU A 221 0.35 15.46 -2.48
N LEU A 222 0.21 14.14 -2.27
CA LEU A 222 1.34 13.29 -1.85
C LEU A 222 2.20 12.78 -3.01
N GLY A 223 1.73 12.88 -4.25
CA GLY A 223 2.46 12.43 -5.44
C GLY A 223 2.65 10.91 -5.52
N ILE A 224 1.74 10.12 -4.94
CA ILE A 224 1.83 8.65 -4.97
C ILE A 224 1.54 8.15 -6.39
N PRO A 225 2.37 7.27 -6.96
CA PRO A 225 2.13 6.71 -8.28
C PRO A 225 0.78 5.98 -8.37
N SER A 226 0.02 6.26 -9.43
CA SER A 226 -1.27 5.60 -9.69
C SER A 226 -1.13 4.08 -9.77
N ILE A 227 -0.01 3.58 -10.29
CA ILE A 227 0.35 2.16 -10.37
C ILE A 227 0.21 1.47 -9.01
N TRP A 228 0.60 2.14 -7.91
CA TRP A 228 0.58 1.57 -6.57
C TRP A 228 -0.84 1.43 -6.02
N ILE A 229 -1.68 2.43 -6.29
CA ILE A 229 -3.09 2.43 -5.91
C ILE A 229 -3.83 1.33 -6.69
N HIS A 230 -3.61 1.25 -8.01
CA HIS A 230 -4.19 0.19 -8.84
C HIS A 230 -3.73 -1.20 -8.39
N GLN A 231 -2.45 -1.38 -8.04
CA GLN A 231 -1.94 -2.65 -7.52
C GLN A 231 -2.67 -3.07 -6.23
N ALA A 232 -2.89 -2.13 -5.29
CA ALA A 232 -3.65 -2.40 -4.07
C ALA A 232 -5.11 -2.78 -4.37
N LYS A 233 -5.79 -2.03 -5.26
CA LYS A 233 -7.16 -2.34 -5.74
C LYS A 233 -7.25 -3.73 -6.38
N ALA A 234 -6.23 -4.11 -7.16
CA ALA A 234 -6.17 -5.39 -7.85
C ALA A 234 -6.10 -6.57 -6.87
N VAL A 235 -5.19 -6.50 -5.90
CA VAL A 235 -5.03 -7.55 -4.87
C VAL A 235 -6.30 -7.71 -4.04
N LYS A 236 -6.91 -6.61 -3.61
CA LYS A 236 -8.17 -6.68 -2.84
C LYS A 236 -9.30 -7.29 -3.67
N SER A 237 -9.42 -6.90 -4.94
CA SER A 237 -10.44 -7.44 -5.87
C SER A 237 -10.27 -8.93 -6.11
N TYR A 238 -9.02 -9.40 -6.19
CA TYR A 238 -8.71 -10.82 -6.33
C TYR A 238 -9.17 -11.63 -5.11
N VAL A 239 -8.87 -11.14 -3.89
CA VAL A 239 -9.34 -11.77 -2.64
C VAL A 239 -10.87 -11.76 -2.54
N ALA A 240 -11.52 -10.70 -3.00
CA ALA A 240 -12.98 -10.61 -3.09
C ALA A 240 -13.61 -11.50 -4.18
N LYS A 241 -12.80 -12.30 -4.90
CA LYS A 241 -13.22 -13.16 -6.03
C LYS A 241 -13.88 -12.40 -7.18
N ARG A 242 -13.62 -11.09 -7.30
CA ARG A 242 -14.09 -10.24 -8.41
C ARG A 242 -13.02 -10.19 -9.48
N TYR A 243 -12.81 -11.34 -10.13
CA TYR A 243 -11.70 -11.55 -11.06
C TYR A 243 -11.68 -10.57 -12.25
N GLY A 244 -12.85 -10.15 -12.74
CA GLY A 244 -12.94 -9.14 -13.81
C GLY A 244 -12.37 -7.77 -13.40
N LYS A 245 -12.79 -7.25 -12.24
CA LYS A 245 -12.23 -6.00 -11.68
C LYS A 245 -10.74 -6.16 -11.34
N ALA A 246 -10.35 -7.31 -10.80
CA ALA A 246 -8.96 -7.62 -10.48
C ALA A 246 -8.06 -7.56 -11.73
N ALA A 247 -8.47 -8.22 -12.82
CA ALA A 247 -7.75 -8.20 -14.09
C ALA A 247 -7.59 -6.77 -14.62
N PHE A 248 -8.67 -5.98 -14.62
CA PHE A 248 -8.62 -4.58 -15.03
C PHE A 248 -7.60 -3.77 -14.22
N TYR A 249 -7.61 -3.89 -12.89
CA TYR A 249 -6.65 -3.15 -12.06
C TYR A 249 -5.22 -3.67 -12.16
N PHE A 250 -4.99 -4.97 -12.40
CA PHE A 250 -3.64 -5.50 -12.65
C PHE A 250 -3.06 -4.98 -13.97
N ILE A 251 -3.89 -4.80 -15.00
CA ILE A 251 -3.51 -4.15 -16.26
C ILE A 251 -3.10 -2.70 -16.01
N GLN A 252 -3.90 -1.93 -15.26
CA GLN A 252 -3.57 -0.54 -14.90
C GLN A 252 -2.33 -0.42 -13.99
N ALA A 253 -2.00 -1.48 -13.25
CA ALA A 253 -0.82 -1.57 -12.41
C ALA A 253 0.42 -2.10 -13.15
N GLU A 254 0.37 -2.25 -14.48
CA GLU A 254 1.46 -2.77 -15.33
C GLU A 254 1.92 -4.20 -14.96
N GLN A 255 1.07 -4.97 -14.27
CA GLN A 255 1.35 -6.36 -13.88
C GLN A 255 0.74 -7.34 -14.88
N TRP A 256 1.28 -7.35 -16.10
CA TRP A 256 0.74 -8.09 -17.24
C TRP A 256 0.66 -9.61 -17.04
N ASN A 257 1.69 -10.21 -16.44
CA ASN A 257 1.73 -11.65 -16.15
C ASN A 257 0.58 -12.08 -15.24
N ARG A 258 0.39 -11.38 -14.12
CA ARG A 258 -0.68 -11.68 -13.16
C ARG A 258 -2.05 -11.42 -13.73
N ALA A 259 -2.21 -10.34 -14.51
CA ALA A 259 -3.46 -10.07 -15.21
C ALA A 259 -3.82 -11.22 -16.16
N HIS A 260 -2.85 -11.67 -16.97
CA HIS A 260 -3.04 -12.77 -17.90
C HIS A 260 -3.38 -14.08 -17.20
N GLU A 261 -2.66 -14.45 -16.13
CA GLU A 261 -2.96 -15.64 -15.33
C GLU A 261 -4.40 -15.64 -14.81
N ILE A 262 -4.86 -14.53 -14.24
CA ILE A 262 -6.22 -14.39 -13.71
C ILE A 262 -7.27 -14.49 -14.83
N ILE A 263 -7.02 -13.85 -15.97
CA ILE A 263 -7.93 -13.91 -17.12
C ILE A 263 -8.04 -15.34 -17.60
N ILE A 264 -6.94 -16.06 -17.78
CA ILE A 264 -6.95 -17.42 -18.31
C ILE A 264 -7.55 -18.41 -17.30
N GLU A 265 -7.16 -18.35 -16.03
CA GLU A 265 -7.55 -19.31 -15.00
C GLU A 265 -9.03 -19.17 -14.60
N HIS A 266 -9.50 -17.93 -14.41
CA HIS A 266 -10.82 -17.70 -13.80
C HIS A 266 -11.86 -17.12 -14.76
N LEU A 267 -11.44 -16.43 -15.81
CA LEU A 267 -12.36 -15.60 -16.60
C LEU A 267 -12.61 -16.16 -18.00
N ALA A 268 -11.59 -16.68 -18.67
CA ALA A 268 -11.65 -17.11 -20.07
C ALA A 268 -12.71 -18.19 -20.31
N ALA A 269 -12.70 -19.25 -19.51
CA ALA A 269 -13.67 -20.34 -19.67
C ALA A 269 -15.10 -19.87 -19.44
N ASP A 270 -15.36 -19.12 -18.37
CA ASP A 270 -16.70 -18.65 -18.04
C ASP A 270 -17.22 -17.63 -19.08
N ILE A 271 -16.36 -16.76 -19.62
CA ILE A 271 -16.77 -15.82 -20.68
C ILE A 271 -17.09 -16.55 -22.00
N ILE A 272 -16.25 -17.51 -22.41
CA ILE A 272 -16.43 -18.21 -23.68
C ILE A 272 -17.68 -19.09 -23.66
N ILE A 273 -17.96 -19.74 -22.52
CA ILE A 273 -19.19 -20.52 -22.33
C ILE A 273 -20.44 -19.62 -22.41
N ASN A 274 -20.36 -18.40 -21.88
CA ASN A 274 -21.45 -17.44 -21.89
C ASN A 274 -21.52 -16.59 -23.17
N GLU A 275 -20.67 -16.86 -24.17
CA GLU A 275 -20.59 -16.15 -25.46
C GLU A 275 -20.40 -14.62 -25.36
N ASN A 276 -19.87 -14.10 -24.24
CA ASN A 276 -19.65 -12.66 -24.05
C ASN A 276 -18.27 -12.22 -24.59
N TYR A 277 -18.09 -12.30 -25.90
CA TYR A 277 -16.80 -12.04 -26.54
C TYR A 277 -16.32 -10.58 -26.42
N ASP A 278 -17.24 -9.61 -26.36
CA ASP A 278 -16.91 -8.19 -26.27
C ASP A 278 -16.16 -7.86 -24.96
N TYR A 279 -16.63 -8.42 -23.84
CA TYR A 279 -16.00 -8.18 -22.53
C TYR A 279 -14.59 -8.78 -22.42
N LEU A 280 -14.37 -9.99 -22.97
CA LEU A 280 -13.03 -10.60 -23.00
C LEU A 280 -12.10 -9.83 -23.93
N ARG A 281 -12.63 -9.30 -25.04
CA ARG A 281 -11.87 -8.46 -25.97
C ARG A 281 -11.40 -7.17 -25.30
N ASP A 282 -12.26 -6.49 -24.57
CA ASP A 282 -11.88 -5.25 -23.88
C ASP A 282 -10.79 -5.48 -22.83
N LEU A 283 -10.81 -6.63 -22.15
CA LEU A 283 -9.77 -7.01 -21.19
C LEU A 283 -8.46 -7.45 -21.83
N LEU A 284 -8.50 -8.12 -22.99
CA LEU A 284 -7.30 -8.57 -23.69
C LEU A 284 -6.68 -7.49 -24.58
N ARG A 285 -7.46 -6.49 -25.03
CA ARG A 285 -7.00 -5.41 -25.91
C ARG A 285 -5.76 -4.66 -25.40
N PRO A 286 -5.64 -4.29 -24.11
CA PRO A 286 -4.45 -3.64 -23.58
C PRO A 286 -3.19 -4.52 -23.56
N LEU A 287 -3.35 -5.85 -23.63
CA LEU A 287 -2.25 -6.83 -23.54
C LEU A 287 -1.63 -7.19 -24.91
N ILE A 288 -2.21 -6.70 -26.00
CA ILE A 288 -1.80 -7.00 -27.39
C ILE A 288 -0.47 -6.37 -27.82
N PRO A 289 -0.12 -5.12 -27.43
CA PRO A 289 1.11 -4.50 -27.93
C PRO A 289 2.34 -5.40 -27.72
N SER A 290 3.20 -5.50 -28.75
CA SER A 290 4.35 -6.42 -28.80
C SER A 290 5.34 -6.27 -27.64
N GLU A 291 5.36 -5.11 -27.01
CA GLU A 291 6.18 -4.79 -25.84
C GLU A 291 5.75 -5.57 -24.59
N TYR A 292 4.45 -5.86 -24.46
CA TYR A 292 3.90 -6.55 -23.30
C TYR A 292 3.73 -8.05 -23.54
N SER A 293 3.33 -8.44 -24.76
CA SER A 293 3.13 -9.85 -25.13
C SER A 293 4.40 -10.70 -25.11
N SER A 294 5.58 -10.09 -25.32
CA SER A 294 6.88 -10.77 -25.18
C SER A 294 7.30 -11.01 -23.72
N THR A 295 6.78 -10.19 -22.80
CA THR A 295 7.03 -10.30 -21.35
C THR A 295 6.07 -11.29 -20.68
N ILE A 296 4.95 -11.62 -21.35
CA ILE A 296 3.92 -12.51 -20.82
C ILE A 296 4.27 -13.97 -21.08
N SER A 297 4.41 -14.75 -20.01
CA SER A 297 4.66 -16.19 -20.14
C SER A 297 3.46 -16.91 -20.77
N GLY A 298 3.68 -17.59 -21.89
CA GLY A 298 2.67 -18.44 -22.52
C GLY A 298 1.60 -17.70 -23.33
N TRP A 299 1.77 -16.39 -23.59
CA TRP A 299 0.81 -15.58 -24.35
C TRP A 299 0.42 -16.19 -25.69
N THR A 300 1.40 -16.72 -26.44
CA THR A 300 1.20 -17.29 -27.78
C THR A 300 0.21 -18.46 -27.81
N TYR A 301 0.14 -19.24 -26.72
CA TYR A 301 -0.67 -20.46 -26.65
C TYR A 301 -1.98 -20.28 -25.87
N GLN A 302 -2.10 -19.18 -25.11
CA GLN A 302 -3.25 -18.87 -24.27
C GLN A 302 -3.97 -17.61 -24.76
N GLY A 303 -3.50 -16.42 -24.35
CA GLY A 303 -4.13 -15.14 -24.68
C GLY A 303 -4.24 -14.87 -26.19
N GLN A 304 -3.20 -15.16 -26.96
CA GLN A 304 -3.20 -15.01 -28.42
C GLN A 304 -4.17 -15.99 -29.10
N LEU A 305 -4.27 -17.23 -28.61
CA LEU A 305 -5.24 -18.20 -29.15
C LEU A 305 -6.67 -17.70 -28.95
N LEU A 306 -6.98 -17.20 -27.75
CA LEU A 306 -8.30 -16.66 -27.44
C LEU A 306 -8.60 -15.40 -28.25
N TRP A 307 -7.61 -14.52 -28.42
CA TRP A 307 -7.73 -13.34 -29.27
C TRP A 307 -7.98 -13.70 -30.74
N GLU A 308 -7.18 -14.61 -31.29
CA GLU A 308 -7.33 -15.10 -32.66
C GLU A 308 -8.68 -15.78 -32.87
N TYR A 309 -9.14 -16.58 -31.90
CA TYR A 309 -10.46 -17.20 -31.94
C TYR A 309 -11.58 -16.16 -31.98
N MET A 310 -11.54 -15.15 -31.09
CA MET A 310 -12.56 -14.10 -31.05
C MET A 310 -12.60 -13.27 -32.33
N GLU A 311 -11.44 -12.89 -32.88
CA GLU A 311 -11.38 -12.20 -34.17
C GLU A 311 -11.99 -13.05 -35.30
N ILE A 312 -11.68 -14.35 -35.35
CA ILE A 312 -12.24 -15.25 -36.36
C ILE A 312 -13.75 -15.37 -36.22
N THR A 313 -14.28 -15.48 -34.99
CA THR A 313 -15.74 -15.52 -34.77
C THR A 313 -16.42 -14.23 -35.23
N MET A 314 -15.86 -13.06 -34.88
CA MET A 314 -16.42 -11.76 -35.28
C MET A 314 -16.31 -11.53 -36.80
N ASP A 315 -15.18 -11.88 -37.41
CA ASP A 315 -14.97 -11.77 -38.85
C ASP A 315 -15.97 -12.64 -39.61
N VAL A 316 -16.21 -13.89 -39.16
CA VAL A 316 -17.19 -14.78 -39.79
C VAL A 316 -18.62 -14.29 -39.58
N GLU A 317 -18.98 -13.79 -38.40
CA GLU A 317 -20.29 -13.16 -38.18
C GLU A 317 -20.50 -11.92 -39.05
N SER A 318 -19.48 -11.10 -39.23
CA SER A 318 -19.53 -9.93 -40.11
C SER A 318 -19.70 -10.32 -41.58
N LEU A 319 -19.08 -11.43 -42.00
CA LEU A 319 -19.22 -11.98 -43.35
C LEU A 319 -20.62 -12.59 -43.57
N LEU A 320 -21.22 -13.22 -42.55
CA LEU A 320 -22.58 -13.76 -42.60
C LEU A 320 -23.66 -12.67 -42.57
N ARG A 321 -23.43 -11.54 -41.89
CA ARG A 321 -24.37 -10.40 -41.81
C ARG A 321 -24.35 -9.46 -43.02
N GLY A 322 -23.40 -9.66 -43.94
CA GLY A 322 -23.35 -8.96 -45.23
C GLY A 322 -22.29 -7.86 -45.27
N ALA A 323 -21.12 -8.17 -45.86
CA ALA A 323 -20.17 -7.17 -46.33
C ALA A 323 -19.43 -7.64 -47.61
N ASP A 324 -19.48 -6.76 -48.62
CA ASP A 324 -18.75 -6.67 -49.89
C ASP A 324 -18.18 -7.93 -50.58
N PRO A 325 -18.74 -8.35 -51.74
CA PRO A 325 -18.33 -9.53 -52.52
C PRO A 325 -16.86 -9.62 -52.95
N ARG A 326 -16.10 -8.50 -52.93
CA ARG A 326 -14.72 -8.42 -53.48
C ARG A 326 -13.62 -8.60 -52.43
N GLY A 327 -13.94 -8.47 -51.14
CA GLY A 327 -13.00 -8.69 -50.03
C GLY A 327 -13.12 -10.07 -49.37
N ILE A 328 -14.13 -10.86 -49.77
CA ILE A 328 -14.44 -12.15 -49.17
C ILE A 328 -13.33 -13.15 -49.46
N SER A 329 -12.80 -13.25 -50.68
CA SER A 329 -11.81 -14.30 -50.99
C SER A 329 -10.46 -14.10 -50.28
N SER A 330 -9.96 -12.86 -50.15
CA SER A 330 -8.70 -12.58 -49.46
C SER A 330 -8.83 -12.73 -47.94
N LYS A 331 -9.97 -12.30 -47.36
CA LYS A 331 -10.29 -12.56 -45.95
C LYS A 331 -10.49 -14.04 -45.67
N LEU A 332 -11.14 -14.77 -46.58
CA LEU A 332 -11.41 -16.20 -46.45
C LEU A 332 -10.12 -17.04 -46.58
N GLU A 333 -9.16 -16.62 -47.41
CA GLU A 333 -7.85 -17.27 -47.50
C GLU A 333 -6.96 -16.98 -46.28
N SER A 334 -7.00 -15.74 -45.76
CA SER A 334 -6.36 -15.38 -44.48
C SER A 334 -6.99 -16.16 -43.31
N LEU A 335 -8.32 -16.26 -43.26
CA LEU A 335 -9.03 -17.03 -42.24
C LEU A 335 -8.71 -18.52 -42.35
N LYS A 336 -8.58 -19.10 -43.54
CA LYS A 336 -8.11 -20.48 -43.72
C LYS A 336 -6.69 -20.69 -43.22
N GLN A 337 -5.78 -19.76 -43.49
CA GLN A 337 -4.39 -19.84 -43.01
C GLN A 337 -4.31 -19.71 -41.47
N ARG A 338 -5.18 -18.89 -40.87
CA ARG A 338 -5.30 -18.78 -39.42
C ARG A 338 -5.93 -20.04 -38.82
N LEU A 339 -7.03 -20.54 -39.42
CA LEU A 339 -7.72 -21.78 -39.04
C LEU A 339 -6.85 -23.04 -39.17
N SER A 340 -5.89 -23.09 -40.10
CA SER A 340 -4.96 -24.23 -40.19
C SER A 340 -3.90 -24.23 -39.09
N SER A 341 -3.61 -23.05 -38.51
CA SER A 341 -2.67 -22.90 -37.39
C SER A 341 -3.32 -23.01 -36.00
N LEU A 342 -4.65 -22.85 -35.91
CA LEU A 342 -5.38 -22.93 -34.63
C LEU A 342 -5.35 -24.33 -33.99
N PRO A 343 -5.55 -25.46 -34.71
CA PRO A 343 -5.62 -26.79 -34.11
C PRO A 343 -4.37 -27.17 -33.31
N SER A 344 -3.18 -26.81 -33.79
CA SER A 344 -1.92 -27.07 -33.08
C SER A 344 -1.80 -26.23 -31.81
N LYS A 345 -2.28 -24.98 -31.82
CA LYS A 345 -2.33 -24.10 -30.63
C LYS A 345 -3.41 -24.53 -29.62
N ILE A 346 -4.58 -24.98 -30.08
CA ILE A 346 -5.67 -25.48 -29.23
C ILE A 346 -5.22 -26.74 -28.47
N ASN A 347 -4.47 -27.63 -29.10
CA ASN A 347 -3.91 -28.82 -28.44
C ASN A 347 -2.89 -28.49 -27.36
N GLN A 348 -2.23 -27.33 -27.44
CA GLN A 348 -1.25 -26.87 -26.46
C GLN A 348 -1.87 -26.00 -25.36
N PHE A 349 -3.19 -25.76 -25.40
CA PHE A 349 -3.90 -25.01 -24.37
C PHE A 349 -3.91 -25.80 -23.05
N PRO A 350 -3.31 -25.29 -21.97
CA PRO A 350 -3.26 -26.01 -20.71
C PRO A 350 -4.67 -26.11 -20.12
N CYS A 351 -5.07 -27.34 -19.82
CA CYS A 351 -6.40 -27.66 -19.32
C CYS A 351 -6.36 -28.21 -17.89
N PRO A 352 -6.07 -27.38 -16.87
CA PRO A 352 -5.96 -27.84 -15.49
C PRO A 352 -7.32 -28.21 -14.86
N THR A 353 -8.42 -27.61 -15.31
CA THR A 353 -9.77 -27.83 -14.75
C THR A 353 -10.75 -28.36 -15.79
N ALA A 354 -11.85 -28.97 -15.32
CA ALA A 354 -12.93 -29.44 -16.19
C ALA A 354 -13.57 -28.29 -16.99
N LYS A 355 -13.61 -27.07 -16.44
CA LYS A 355 -14.07 -25.88 -17.15
C LYS A 355 -13.15 -25.50 -18.32
N HIS A 356 -11.83 -25.58 -18.15
CA HIS A 356 -10.89 -25.35 -19.26
C HIS A 356 -11.02 -26.40 -20.36
N ARG A 357 -11.28 -27.67 -20.00
CA ARG A 357 -11.58 -28.73 -20.99
C ARG A 357 -12.87 -28.44 -21.75
N LEU A 358 -13.91 -27.95 -21.07
CA LEU A 358 -15.15 -27.55 -21.72
C LEU A 358 -14.94 -26.35 -22.64
N CYS A 359 -14.16 -25.36 -22.22
CA CYS A 359 -13.76 -24.22 -23.05
C CYS A 359 -12.98 -24.68 -24.29
N GLN A 360 -12.01 -25.58 -24.12
CA GLN A 360 -11.24 -26.15 -25.23
C GLN A 360 -12.15 -26.89 -26.21
N ALA A 361 -13.11 -27.68 -25.69
CA ALA A 361 -14.09 -28.39 -26.51
C ALA A 361 -15.05 -27.44 -27.24
N GLU A 362 -15.51 -26.35 -26.61
CA GLU A 362 -16.39 -25.37 -27.25
C GLU A 362 -15.63 -24.58 -28.33
N ILE A 363 -14.39 -24.17 -28.07
CA ILE A 363 -13.52 -23.56 -29.10
C ILE A 363 -13.30 -24.55 -30.24
N ALA A 364 -13.01 -25.82 -29.96
CA ALA A 364 -12.80 -26.86 -30.98
C ALA A 364 -14.07 -27.12 -31.81
N LYS A 365 -15.24 -27.16 -31.16
CA LYS A 365 -16.54 -27.33 -31.81
C LYS A 365 -16.89 -26.14 -32.69
N ARG A 366 -16.70 -24.91 -32.19
CA ARG A 366 -17.00 -23.68 -32.93
C ARG A 366 -16.02 -23.47 -34.08
N THR A 367 -14.73 -23.72 -33.89
CA THR A 367 -13.75 -23.69 -34.99
C THR A 367 -14.09 -24.71 -36.08
N LEU A 368 -14.53 -25.92 -35.72
CA LEU A 368 -15.02 -26.90 -36.69
C LEU A 368 -16.28 -26.44 -37.42
N HIS A 369 -17.25 -25.87 -36.69
CA HIS A 369 -18.47 -25.32 -37.30
C HIS A 369 -18.14 -24.18 -38.27
N LEU A 370 -17.25 -23.26 -37.88
CA LEU A 370 -16.79 -22.15 -38.71
C LEU A 370 -16.03 -22.64 -39.94
N ALA A 371 -15.15 -23.63 -39.78
CA ALA A 371 -14.48 -24.28 -40.90
C ALA A 371 -15.49 -24.92 -41.85
N ARG A 372 -16.53 -25.58 -41.33
CA ARG A 372 -17.60 -26.18 -42.13
C ARG A 372 -18.40 -25.12 -42.90
N SER A 373 -18.79 -24.02 -42.27
CA SER A 373 -19.50 -22.93 -42.97
C SER A 373 -18.65 -22.28 -44.06
N LEU A 374 -17.34 -22.15 -43.85
CA LEU A 374 -16.41 -21.59 -44.84
C LEU A 374 -16.09 -22.57 -45.98
N LEU A 375 -16.17 -23.88 -45.75
CA LEU A 375 -15.88 -24.94 -46.72
C LEU A 375 -17.10 -25.40 -47.54
N GLN A 376 -18.31 -24.88 -47.27
CA GLN A 376 -19.50 -25.17 -48.10
C GLN A 376 -19.33 -24.77 -49.57
N SER A 377 -18.37 -23.91 -49.89
CA SER A 377 -18.10 -23.38 -51.24
C SER A 377 -17.08 -24.16 -52.08
N ASN A 378 -16.35 -25.13 -51.51
CA ASN A 378 -15.27 -25.85 -52.22
C ASN A 378 -15.63 -27.30 -52.56
N GLU A 379 -15.05 -27.86 -53.64
CA GLU A 379 -15.28 -29.26 -54.08
C GLU A 379 -14.53 -30.31 -53.22
N ASN A 380 -13.43 -29.95 -52.55
CA ASN A 380 -12.63 -30.86 -51.71
C ASN A 380 -13.11 -30.94 -50.25
N ARG A 381 -14.42 -31.09 -50.04
CA ARG A 381 -15.08 -30.99 -48.71
C ARG A 381 -14.64 -32.06 -47.72
N SER A 382 -14.46 -33.29 -48.18
CA SER A 382 -14.34 -34.45 -47.28
C SER A 382 -12.94 -34.61 -46.67
N THR A 383 -11.87 -34.29 -47.40
CA THR A 383 -10.48 -34.46 -46.93
C THR A 383 -10.05 -33.38 -45.95
N SER A 384 -10.35 -32.11 -46.25
CA SER A 384 -9.96 -30.99 -45.40
C SER A 384 -10.72 -30.95 -44.07
N ILE A 385 -12.01 -31.31 -44.08
CA ILE A 385 -12.80 -31.42 -42.85
C ILE A 385 -12.33 -32.62 -42.01
N PHE A 386 -12.03 -33.76 -42.64
CA PHE A 386 -11.51 -34.93 -41.93
C PHE A 386 -10.14 -34.67 -41.27
N GLN A 387 -9.24 -33.93 -41.93
CA GLN A 387 -7.96 -33.53 -41.35
C GLN A 387 -8.11 -32.55 -40.17
N LEU A 388 -9.11 -31.67 -40.20
CA LEU A 388 -9.40 -30.76 -39.09
C LEU A 388 -10.04 -31.49 -37.90
N VAL A 389 -10.97 -32.41 -38.16
CA VAL A 389 -11.61 -33.22 -37.11
C VAL A 389 -10.60 -34.13 -36.41
N SER A 390 -9.61 -34.67 -37.14
CA SER A 390 -8.57 -35.53 -36.55
C SER A 390 -7.51 -34.76 -35.75
N GLN A 391 -7.37 -33.46 -35.99
CA GLN A 391 -6.39 -32.61 -35.30
C GLN A 391 -6.97 -31.83 -34.11
N LEU A 392 -8.30 -31.78 -33.95
CA LEU A 392 -8.96 -31.03 -32.88
C LEU A 392 -9.28 -31.92 -31.67
N PRO A 393 -9.11 -31.43 -30.42
CA PRO A 393 -9.46 -32.16 -29.21
C PRO A 393 -10.97 -32.05 -28.96
N LEU A 394 -11.75 -32.82 -29.73
CA LEU A 394 -13.20 -32.89 -29.62
C LEU A 394 -13.62 -34.01 -28.65
N PRO A 395 -14.70 -33.84 -27.87
CA PRO A 395 -15.31 -34.94 -27.14
C PRO A 395 -15.70 -36.09 -28.10
N GLU A 396 -15.45 -37.33 -27.71
CA GLU A 396 -15.64 -38.52 -28.57
C GLU A 396 -17.03 -38.59 -29.20
N ASP A 397 -18.08 -38.24 -28.44
CA ASP A 397 -19.46 -38.22 -28.91
C ASP A 397 -19.67 -37.20 -30.04
N TYR A 398 -19.03 -36.02 -29.94
CA TYR A 398 -19.15 -34.97 -30.95
C TYR A 398 -18.32 -35.29 -32.19
N ALA A 399 -17.10 -35.83 -32.00
CA ALA A 399 -16.27 -36.31 -33.10
C ALA A 399 -17.00 -37.40 -33.90
N GLN A 400 -17.65 -38.36 -33.23
CA GLN A 400 -18.44 -39.40 -33.89
C GLN A 400 -19.66 -38.84 -34.64
N GLN A 401 -20.38 -37.87 -34.07
CA GLN A 401 -21.51 -37.23 -34.74
C GLN A 401 -21.10 -36.47 -36.01
N GLU A 402 -19.95 -35.80 -35.99
CA GLU A 402 -19.44 -35.05 -37.15
C GLU A 402 -18.79 -35.96 -38.21
N LEU A 403 -18.21 -37.09 -37.81
CA LEU A 403 -17.63 -38.07 -38.74
C LEU A 403 -18.70 -38.89 -39.49
N ARG A 404 -19.85 -39.19 -38.87
CA ARG A 404 -20.95 -39.95 -39.50
C ARG A 404 -21.41 -39.40 -40.87
N PRO A 405 -21.71 -38.10 -41.04
CA PRO A 405 -22.13 -37.57 -42.34
C PRO A 405 -21.01 -37.59 -43.39
N ILE A 406 -19.74 -37.45 -42.99
CA ILE A 406 -18.59 -37.50 -43.90
C ILE A 406 -18.35 -38.93 -44.37
N VAL A 407 -18.44 -39.91 -43.47
CA VAL A 407 -18.36 -41.34 -43.80
C VAL A 407 -19.52 -41.72 -44.72
N ASN A 408 -20.75 -41.26 -44.45
CA ASN A 408 -21.89 -41.53 -45.32
C ASN A 408 -21.74 -40.93 -46.72
N MET A 409 -21.17 -39.72 -46.86
CA MET A 409 -20.87 -39.15 -48.18
C MET A 409 -19.82 -39.98 -48.94
N ARG A 410 -18.72 -40.37 -48.27
CA ARG A 410 -17.67 -41.23 -48.86
C ARG A 410 -18.19 -42.60 -49.27
N VAL A 411 -19.02 -43.22 -48.44
CA VAL A 411 -19.65 -44.51 -48.73
C VAL A 411 -20.60 -44.36 -49.94
N ASN A 412 -21.38 -43.28 -50.02
CA ASN A 412 -22.23 -43.02 -51.18
C ASN A 412 -21.44 -42.74 -52.46
N GLU A 413 -20.30 -42.03 -52.39
CA GLU A 413 -19.40 -41.84 -53.54
C GLU A 413 -18.82 -43.16 -54.04
N ILE A 414 -18.41 -44.05 -53.13
CA ILE A 414 -17.89 -45.39 -53.50
C ILE A 414 -18.99 -46.27 -54.09
N ILE A 415 -20.21 -46.21 -53.54
CA ILE A 415 -21.36 -46.97 -54.06
C ILE A 415 -21.77 -46.45 -55.45
N TYR A 416 -21.71 -45.15 -55.70
CA TYR A 416 -21.98 -44.57 -57.03
C TYR A 416 -20.88 -44.82 -58.05
N GLN A 417 -19.63 -45.07 -57.63
CA GLN A 417 -18.54 -45.48 -58.52
C GLN A 417 -18.52 -46.98 -58.81
N ALA A 418 -19.20 -47.79 -57.99
CA ALA A 418 -19.32 -49.23 -58.13
C ALA A 418 -20.61 -49.69 -58.86
N ALA A 419 -21.52 -48.76 -59.16
CA ALA A 419 -22.69 -48.93 -60.03
C ALA A 419 -22.41 -48.32 -61.41
#